data_AF-A0A1N6XU25-F1
#
_entry.id   AF-A0A1N6XU25-F1
#
_cell.length_a   1.000
_cell.length_b   1.000
_cell.length_c   1.000
_cell.angle_alpha   90.00
_cell.angle_beta   90.00
_cell.angle_gamma   90.00
#
_symmetry.space_group_name_H-M   'P 1'
#
loop_
_entity.id
_entity.type
_entity.pdbx_description
1 polymer ?
#
loop_
_entity_poly.entity_id
_entity_poly.type
_entity_poly.pdbx_seq_one_letter_code
_entity_poly.pdbx_strand_id
1 'polypeptide(L)' 'MSQANLDICSISTFASMCGASVNDVIAWMNNGSIPSVKVSDFRMVNIAKIKADLDAGKSSFDAGDYDDE' A
#
# COMPACT_ATOMS: atom_id res chain seq x y z
N MET A 1 19.07 14.77 -8.59
CA MET A 1 19.00 13.31 -8.34
C MET A 1 18.10 13.11 -7.13
N SER A 2 16.79 13.08 -7.31
CA SER A 2 15.86 12.84 -6.21
C SER A 2 16.01 11.38 -5.79
N GLN A 3 16.42 11.12 -4.55
CA GLN A 3 16.27 9.79 -3.96
C GLN A 3 14.79 9.41 -4.10
N ALA A 4 14.49 8.37 -4.87
CA ALA A 4 13.19 7.71 -4.79
C ALA A 4 13.10 7.15 -3.37
N ASN A 5 12.53 7.93 -2.47
CA ASN A 5 12.31 7.51 -1.10
C ASN A 5 11.36 6.31 -1.21
N LEU A 6 11.83 5.12 -0.84
CA LEU A 6 10.96 3.95 -0.68
C LEU A 6 10.13 4.23 0.57
N ASP A 7 9.11 5.07 0.41
CA ASP A 7 8.15 5.38 1.45
C ASP A 7 7.24 4.16 1.57
N ILE A 8 7.64 3.26 2.46
CA ILE A 8 7.01 1.98 2.69
C ILE A 8 6.83 1.80 4.20
N CYS A 9 5.83 1.04 4.60
CA CYS A 9 5.69 0.65 6.00
C CYS A 9 5.29 -0.81 6.14
N SER A 10 5.46 -1.33 7.35
CA SER A 10 4.96 -2.66 7.69
C SER A 10 3.43 -2.69 7.63
N ILE A 11 2.88 -3.88 7.41
CA ILE A 11 1.43 -4.13 7.40
C ILE A 11 0.80 -3.70 8.73
N SER A 12 1.47 -3.99 9.86
CA SER A 12 0.97 -3.64 11.20
C SER A 12 0.94 -2.14 11.46
N THR A 13 1.95 -1.40 11.00
CA THR A 13 1.94 0.06 11.09
C THR A 13 0.82 0.65 10.24
N PHE A 14 0.61 0.16 9.00
CA PHE A 14 -0.50 0.61 8.16
C PHE A 14 -1.86 0.31 8.78
N ALA A 15 -2.06 -0.91 9.28
CA ALA A 15 -3.27 -1.31 9.97
C ALA A 15 -3.59 -0.37 11.15
N SER A 16 -2.58 -0.03 11.94
CA SER A 16 -2.72 0.91 13.07
C SER A 16 -3.11 2.33 12.61
N MET A 17 -2.52 2.82 11.52
CA MET A 17 -2.86 4.14 10.96
C MET A 17 -4.29 4.19 10.41
N CYS A 18 -4.76 3.10 9.81
CA CYS A 18 -6.11 3.01 9.24
C CYS A 18 -7.19 2.62 10.26
N GLY A 19 -6.82 2.25 11.49
CA GLY A 19 -7.76 1.67 12.46
C GLY A 19 -8.32 0.32 12.00
N ALA A 20 -7.55 -0.44 11.21
CA ALA A 20 -7.93 -1.72 10.63
C ALA A 20 -7.16 -2.88 11.27
N SER A 21 -7.58 -4.12 11.01
CA SER A 21 -6.80 -5.29 11.42
C SER A 21 -5.69 -5.60 10.42
N VAL A 22 -4.64 -6.28 10.87
CA VAL A 22 -3.58 -6.79 9.98
C VAL A 22 -4.14 -7.69 8.87
N ASN A 23 -5.16 -8.50 9.18
CA ASN A 23 -5.79 -9.39 8.19
C ASN A 23 -6.55 -8.60 7.12
N ASP A 24 -7.20 -7.49 7.47
CA ASP A 24 -7.88 -6.64 6.49
C ASP A 24 -6.87 -6.05 5.51
N VAL A 25 -5.75 -5.54 6.02
CA VAL A 25 -4.67 -5.00 5.18
C VAL A 25 -4.08 -6.08 4.28
N ILE A 26 -3.85 -7.30 4.79
CA ILE A 26 -3.41 -8.42 3.96
C ILE A 26 -4.43 -8.75 2.86
N ALA A 27 -5.73 -8.74 3.18
CA ALA A 27 -6.78 -8.97 2.20
C ALA A 27 -6.78 -7.89 1.10
N TRP A 28 -6.63 -6.61 1.49
CA TRP A 28 -6.53 -5.48 0.55
C TRP A 28 -5.28 -5.56 -0.33
N MET A 29 -4.17 -6.08 0.18
CA MET A 29 -2.98 -6.30 -0.63
C MET A 29 -3.16 -7.49 -1.58
N ASN A 30 -3.87 -8.52 -1.16
CA ASN A 30 -4.06 -9.74 -1.95
C ASN A 30 -5.07 -9.60 -3.08
N ASN A 31 -6.09 -8.74 -2.91
CA ASN A 31 -7.10 -8.45 -3.93
C ASN A 31 -6.75 -7.21 -4.76
N GLY A 32 -5.53 -6.69 -4.65
CA GLY A 32 -5.09 -5.51 -5.39
C GLY A 32 -5.80 -4.20 -5.00
N SER A 33 -6.42 -4.09 -3.82
CA SER A 33 -7.00 -2.82 -3.34
C SER A 33 -5.96 -1.82 -2.86
N ILE A 34 -4.83 -2.26 -2.30
CA ILE A 34 -3.74 -1.36 -1.91
C ILE A 34 -2.39 -1.81 -2.49
N PRO A 35 -1.51 -0.88 -2.86
CA PRO A 35 -0.26 -1.20 -3.51
C PRO A 35 0.72 -1.77 -2.50
N SER A 36 1.55 -2.70 -2.97
CA SER A 36 2.52 -3.39 -2.14
C SER A 36 3.85 -3.54 -2.84
N VAL A 37 4.93 -3.67 -2.08
CA VAL A 37 6.25 -3.97 -2.63
C VAL A 37 6.87 -5.14 -1.89
N LYS A 38 7.53 -6.02 -2.64
CA LYS A 38 8.35 -7.09 -2.08
C LYS A 38 9.75 -6.55 -1.79
N VAL A 39 10.12 -6.54 -0.52
CA VAL A 39 11.45 -6.15 -0.03
C VAL A 39 12.12 -7.40 0.53
N SER A 40 13.00 -8.00 -0.28
CA SER A 40 13.60 -9.31 0.00
C SER A 40 12.51 -10.37 0.24
N ASP A 41 12.40 -10.91 1.46
CA ASP A 41 11.42 -11.93 1.84
C ASP A 41 10.12 -11.34 2.42
N PHE A 42 10.05 -10.02 2.59
CA PHE A 42 8.91 -9.35 3.22
C PHE A 42 8.05 -8.62 2.19
N ARG A 43 6.73 -8.61 2.43
CA ARG A 43 5.79 -7.74 1.69
C ARG A 43 5.46 -6.53 2.55
N MET A 44 5.61 -5.34 2.00
CA MET A 44 5.37 -4.07 2.68
C MET A 44 4.34 -3.24 1.91
N VAL A 45 3.67 -2.33 2.60
CA VAL A 45 2.70 -1.41 1.97
C VAL A 45 3.46 -0.29 1.29
N ASN A 46 3.12 0.00 0.03
CA ASN A 46 3.76 1.05 -0.76
C ASN A 46 3.08 2.41 -0.51
N ILE A 47 3.55 3.12 0.52
CA ILE A 47 2.99 4.42 0.93
C ILE A 47 3.25 5.50 -0.12
N ALA A 48 4.38 5.44 -0.82
CA ALA A 48 4.68 6.38 -1.90
C ALA A 48 3.58 6.36 -2.97
N LYS A 49 3.11 5.16 -3.35
CA LYS A 49 2.05 4.99 -4.36
C LYS A 49 0.70 5.47 -3.85
N ILE A 50 0.33 5.10 -2.62
CA ILE A 50 -0.90 5.62 -1.98
C ILE A 50 -0.91 7.14 -1.95
N LYS A 51 0.20 7.77 -1.53
CA LYS A 51 0.33 9.23 -1.48
C LYS A 51 0.23 9.86 -2.88
N ALA A 52 0.88 9.26 -3.88
CA ALA A 52 0.81 9.76 -5.25
C ALA A 52 -0.61 9.68 -5.81
N ASP A 53 -1.34 8.61 -5.55
CA ASP A 53 -2.71 8.45 -6.04
C ASP A 53 -3.67 9.41 -5.31
N LEU A 54 -3.48 9.62 -4.00
CA LEU A 54 -4.22 10.65 -3.25
C LEU A 54 -3.94 12.07 -3.78
N ASP A 55 -2.68 12.39 -4.10
CA ASP A 55 -2.27 13.68 -4.68
C ASP A 55 -2.87 13.88 -6.09
N ALA A 56 -3.00 12.79 -6.85
CA ALA A 56 -3.69 12.76 -8.14
C ALA A 56 -5.23 12.85 -8.02
N GLY A 57 -5.78 12.86 -6.80
CA GLY A 57 -7.22 13.00 -6.54
C GLY A 57 -8.00 11.70 -6.47
N LYS A 58 -7.34 10.53 -6.38
CA LYS A 58 -8.02 9.26 -6.13
C LYS A 58 -8.68 9.28 -4.76
N SER A 59 -9.96 8.92 -4.70
CA SER A 59 -10.77 8.97 -3.48
C SER A 59 -11.20 7.60 -2.94
N SER A 60 -11.05 6.53 -3.73
CA SER A 60 -11.34 5.15 -3.35
C SER A 60 -10.23 4.22 -3.82
N PHE A 61 -10.03 3.14 -3.07
CA PHE A 61 -9.06 2.08 -3.32
C PHE A 61 -9.84 0.77 -3.37
N ASP A 62 -10.09 0.28 -4.58
CA ASP A 62 -11.01 -0.79 -4.90
C ASP A 62 -10.26 -2.05 -5.35
N ALA A 63 -10.87 -3.23 -5.21
CA ALA A 63 -10.24 -4.49 -5.62
C ALA A 63 -9.83 -4.45 -7.10
N GLY A 64 -8.60 -4.86 -7.38
CA GLY A 64 -7.98 -4.86 -8.70
C GLY A 64 -7.31 -3.55 -9.12
N ASP A 65 -7.33 -2.48 -8.33
CA ASP A 65 -6.62 -1.23 -8.63
C ASP A 65 -5.11 -1.41 -8.84
N TYR A 66 -4.54 -2.46 -8.24
CA TYR A 66 -3.11 -2.76 -8.22
C TYR A 66 -2.79 -4.21 -8.64
N ASP A 67 -3.67 -4.88 -9.39
CA ASP A 67 -3.40 -6.24 -9.90
C ASP A 67 -2.36 -6.27 -11.04
N ASP A 68 -2.13 -5.13 -11.70
CA ASP A 68 -1.13 -4.98 -12.78
C ASP A 68 0.29 -4.68 -12.25
N GLU A 69 0.49 -4.63 -10.93
CA GLU A 69 1.79 -4.41 -10.27
C GLU A 69 2.53 -5.71 -9.92
#